data_AF-A0AB72V992-F1
#
_entry.id   AF-A0AB72V992-F1
#
_cell.length_a   1.000
_cell.length_b   1.000
_cell.length_c   1.000
_cell.angle_alpha   90.00
_cell.angle_beta   90.00
_cell.angle_gamma   90.00
#
_symmetry.space_group_name_H-M   'P 1'
#
loop_
_entity.id
_entity.type
_entity.pdbx_description
1 polymer ?
#
loop_
_entity_poly.entity_id
_entity_poly.type
_entity_poly.pdbx_seq_one_letter_code
_entity_poly.pdbx_strand_id
1 'polypeptide(L)'
;MDRHGSAGIRTRHTQASDVSWQKGHTAALPLIYTTGWVAAITIPIAIATQLTLGEPWGILTGLAGMLCEVAVLFYAMQVANKAARLAV
;
A
#
# COMPACT_ATOMS: atom_id res chain seq x y z
N MET A 1 9.79 -15.49 -2.44
CA MET A 1 10.51 -14.21 -2.31
C MET A 1 11.72 -14.47 -1.47
N ASP A 2 12.90 -14.18 -2.00
CA ASP A 2 14.16 -14.36 -1.27
C ASP A 2 14.33 -13.26 -0.21
N ARG A 3 14.75 -13.60 1.01
CA ARG A 3 14.94 -12.63 2.11
C ARG A 3 16.06 -11.63 1.81
N HIS A 4 16.98 -12.02 0.93
CA HIS A 4 18.11 -11.19 0.47
C HIS A 4 17.80 -10.38 -0.80
N GLY A 5 16.57 -10.41 -1.30
CA GLY A 5 16.15 -9.61 -2.46
C GLY A 5 16.18 -8.10 -2.21
N SER A 6 16.35 -7.31 -3.28
CA SER A 6 16.33 -5.84 -3.23
C SER A 6 14.94 -5.24 -2.99
N ALA A 7 13.86 -6.03 -3.11
CA ALA A 7 12.48 -5.58 -2.98
C ALA A 7 11.74 -6.26 -1.81
N GLY A 8 11.00 -5.48 -1.00
CA GLY A 8 10.13 -5.97 0.06
C GLY A 8 9.95 -5.03 1.25
N ILE A 9 9.00 -5.33 2.15
CA ILE A 9 8.69 -4.54 3.36
C ILE A 9 9.70 -4.95 4.44
N ARG A 10 10.72 -4.11 4.63
CA ARG A 10 11.80 -4.36 5.60
C ARG A 10 11.45 -3.75 6.95
N THR A 11 11.14 -4.60 7.91
CA THR A 11 10.92 -4.26 9.33
C THR A 11 11.77 -5.17 10.19
N ARG A 12 12.03 -4.79 11.45
CA ARG A 12 12.76 -5.62 12.42
C ARG A 12 12.17 -7.03 12.53
N HIS A 13 10.84 -7.17 12.41
CA HIS A 13 10.15 -8.44 12.53
C HIS A 13 10.11 -9.24 11.22
N THR A 14 9.95 -8.59 10.05
CA THR A 14 9.99 -9.31 8.76
C THR A 14 11.38 -9.85 8.43
N GLN A 15 12.45 -9.25 8.96
CA GLN A 15 13.82 -9.69 8.75
C GLN A 15 14.30 -10.76 9.75
N ALA A 16 13.54 -11.06 10.81
CA ALA A 16 13.96 -11.92 11.92
C ALA A 16 14.24 -13.38 11.49
N SER A 17 13.42 -13.92 10.59
CA SER A 17 13.58 -15.26 10.02
C SER A 17 12.99 -15.34 8.60
N ASP A 18 13.34 -16.39 7.84
CA ASP A 18 12.75 -16.61 6.51
C ASP A 18 11.24 -16.90 6.61
N VAL A 19 10.79 -17.52 7.70
CA VAL A 19 9.37 -17.77 7.99
C VAL A 19 8.63 -16.47 8.27
N SER A 20 9.21 -15.54 9.03
CA SER A 20 8.62 -14.21 9.26
C SER A 20 8.59 -13.36 8.00
N TRP A 21 9.59 -13.51 7.12
CA TRP A 21 9.64 -12.85 5.82
C TRP A 21 8.49 -13.31 4.93
N GLN A 22 8.34 -14.63 4.71
CA GLN A 22 7.24 -15.17 3.91
C GLN A 22 5.87 -14.80 4.49
N LYS A 23 5.63 -15.01 5.78
CA LYS A 23 4.31 -14.73 6.39
C LYS A 23 3.95 -13.24 6.36
N GLY A 24 4.91 -12.36 6.62
CA GLY A 24 4.70 -10.91 6.54
C GLY A 24 4.33 -10.46 5.13
N HIS A 25 5.00 -11.03 4.11
CA HIS A 25 4.73 -10.73 2.71
C HIS A 25 3.41 -11.32 2.21
N THR A 26 3.09 -12.56 2.56
CA THR A 26 1.81 -13.19 2.22
C THR A 26 0.64 -12.43 2.83
N ALA A 27 0.78 -11.94 4.07
CA ALA A 27 -0.25 -11.11 4.70
C ALA A 27 -0.40 -9.72 4.06
N ALA A 28 0.66 -9.17 3.46
CA ALA A 28 0.66 -7.88 2.80
C ALA A 28 0.11 -7.92 1.36
N LEU A 29 0.25 -9.05 0.66
CA LEU A 29 -0.21 -9.24 -0.73
C LEU A 29 -1.65 -8.76 -1.00
N PRO A 30 -2.69 -9.17 -0.25
CA PRO A 30 -4.06 -8.75 -0.52
C PRO A 30 -4.25 -7.23 -0.37
N LEU A 31 -3.51 -6.60 0.54
CA LEU A 31 -3.57 -5.15 0.75
C LEU A 31 -2.90 -4.38 -0.38
N ILE A 32 -1.77 -4.86 -0.89
CA ILE A 32 -1.11 -4.27 -2.07
C ILE A 32 -2.03 -4.34 -3.31
N TYR A 33 -2.73 -5.46 -3.49
CA TYR A 33 -3.76 -5.56 -4.54
C TYR A 33 -4.88 -4.55 -4.35
N THR A 34 -5.28 -4.29 -3.11
CA THR A 34 -6.30 -3.28 -2.79
C THR A 34 -5.79 -1.88 -3.13
N THR A 35 -4.52 -1.56 -2.85
CA THR A 35 -3.91 -0.28 -3.24
C THR A 35 -3.95 -0.07 -4.76
N GLY A 36 -3.68 -1.12 -5.54
CA GLY A 36 -3.78 -1.06 -7.01
C GLY A 36 -5.19 -0.68 -7.49
N TRP A 37 -6.23 -1.23 -6.85
CA TRP A 37 -7.62 -0.87 -7.14
C TRP A 37 -7.97 0.55 -6.70
N VAL A 38 -7.47 0.99 -5.54
CA VAL A 38 -7.65 2.37 -5.07
C VAL A 38 -7.06 3.35 -6.08
N ALA A 39 -5.85 3.11 -6.57
CA ALA A 39 -5.25 3.95 -7.61
C ALA A 39 -6.07 3.93 -8.92
N ALA A 40 -6.50 2.74 -9.36
CA ALA A 40 -7.29 2.57 -10.57
C ALA A 40 -8.64 3.31 -10.52
N ILE A 41 -9.24 3.48 -9.33
CA ILE A 41 -10.49 4.24 -9.14
C ILE A 41 -10.20 5.73 -8.97
N THR A 42 -9.13 6.08 -8.27
CA THR A 42 -8.92 7.48 -7.88
C THR A 42 -8.41 8.33 -9.03
N ILE A 43 -7.59 7.77 -9.92
CA ILE A 43 -7.11 8.45 -11.13
C ILE A 43 -8.29 8.89 -12.04
N PRO A 44 -9.23 8.02 -12.46
CA PRO A 44 -10.34 8.45 -13.31
C PRO A 44 -11.29 9.42 -12.60
N ILE A 45 -11.48 9.30 -11.29
CA ILE A 45 -12.25 10.29 -10.52
C ILE A 45 -11.57 11.66 -10.59
N ALA A 46 -10.25 11.73 -10.35
CA ALA A 46 -9.51 12.99 -10.40
C ALA A 46 -9.53 13.63 -11.80
N ILE A 47 -9.48 12.82 -12.86
CA ILE A 47 -9.63 13.29 -14.24
C ILE A 47 -11.06 13.82 -14.47
N ALA A 48 -12.08 13.08 -14.04
CA ALA A 48 -13.47 13.47 -14.23
C ALA A 48 -13.80 14.77 -13.48
N THR A 49 -13.31 14.94 -12.25
CA THR A 49 -13.50 16.17 -11.46
C THR A 49 -12.75 17.35 -12.07
N GLN A 50 -11.54 17.15 -12.58
CA GLN A 50 -10.82 18.20 -13.34
C GLN A 50 -11.61 18.64 -14.58
N LEU A 51 -12.17 17.70 -15.35
CA LEU A 51 -12.92 18.00 -16.58
C LEU A 51 -14.29 18.63 -16.34
N THR A 52 -14.94 18.34 -15.21
CA THR A 52 -16.31 18.80 -14.91
C THR A 52 -16.35 20.08 -14.07
N LEU A 53 -15.46 20.22 -13.09
CA LEU A 53 -15.47 21.29 -12.11
C LEU A 53 -14.34 22.31 -12.33
N GLY A 54 -13.34 21.99 -13.16
CA GLY A 54 -12.18 22.85 -13.40
C GLY A 54 -11.23 22.96 -12.19
N GLU A 55 -10.28 23.89 -12.27
CA GLU A 55 -9.45 24.23 -11.11
C GLU A 55 -10.28 24.94 -10.03
N PRO A 56 -10.05 24.66 -8.73
CA PRO A 56 -8.98 23.84 -8.14
C PRO A 56 -9.37 22.39 -7.82
N TRP A 57 -10.56 21.95 -8.24
CA TRP A 57 -11.18 20.73 -7.73
C TRP A 57 -10.45 19.45 -8.16
N GLY A 58 -9.94 19.37 -9.39
CA GLY A 58 -9.17 18.20 -9.82
C GLY A 58 -7.87 18.02 -9.01
N ILE A 59 -7.16 19.12 -8.71
CA ILE A 59 -5.96 19.09 -7.85
C ILE A 59 -6.29 18.59 -6.45
N LEU A 60 -7.35 19.12 -5.83
CA LEU A 60 -7.78 18.69 -4.49
C LEU A 60 -8.18 17.22 -4.47
N THR A 61 -8.86 16.73 -5.51
CA THR A 61 -9.24 15.31 -5.61
C THR A 61 -8.04 14.39 -5.84
N GLY A 62 -7.05 14.84 -6.62
CA GLY A 62 -5.79 14.12 -6.78
C GLY A 62 -5.01 14.04 -5.47
N LEU A 63 -4.93 15.14 -4.71
CA LEU A 63 -4.32 15.16 -3.37
C LEU A 63 -5.05 14.24 -2.38
N ALA A 64 -6.37 14.28 -2.35
CA ALA A 64 -7.18 13.39 -1.51
C ALA A 64 -6.92 11.92 -1.86
N GLY A 65 -6.80 11.62 -3.17
CA GLY A 65 -6.46 10.29 -3.65
C GLY A 65 -5.08 9.80 -3.21
N MET A 66 -4.07 10.64 -3.38
CA MET A 66 -2.71 10.37 -2.91
C MET A 66 -2.70 10.06 -1.40
N LEU A 67 -3.42 10.85 -0.60
CA LEU A 67 -3.52 10.61 0.85
C LEU A 67 -4.19 9.27 1.18
N CYS A 68 -5.23 8.89 0.44
CA CYS A 68 -5.85 7.58 0.55
C CYS A 68 -4.87 6.44 0.22
N GLU A 69 -4.12 6.54 -0.89
CA GLU A 69 -3.13 5.53 -1.27
C GLU A 69 -2.04 5.38 -0.20
N VAL A 70 -1.52 6.50 0.30
CA VAL A 70 -0.52 6.53 1.38
C VAL A 70 -1.07 5.84 2.64
N ALA A 71 -2.31 6.12 3.03
CA ALA A 71 -2.94 5.47 4.18
C ALA A 71 -3.07 3.95 4.01
N VAL A 72 -3.45 3.48 2.81
CA VAL A 72 -3.54 2.04 2.51
C VAL A 72 -2.17 1.37 2.56
N LEU A 73 -1.11 2.03 2.05
CA LEU A 73 0.27 1.53 2.14
C LEU A 73 0.76 1.43 3.59
N PHE A 74 0.48 2.45 4.41
CA PHE A 74 0.79 2.40 5.84
C PHE A 74 0.06 1.25 6.54
N TYR A 75 -1.21 1.03 6.21
CA TYR A 75 -1.98 -0.09 6.76
C TYR A 75 -1.41 -1.45 6.32
N ALA A 76 -1.02 -1.59 5.05
CA ALA A 76 -0.35 -2.79 4.54
C ALA A 76 0.96 -3.08 5.30
N MET A 77 1.75 -2.04 5.60
CA MET A 77 2.96 -2.16 6.41
C MET A 77 2.65 -2.64 7.83
N GLN A 78 1.61 -2.11 8.47
CA GLN A 78 1.19 -2.53 9.82
C GLN A 78 0.76 -3.99 9.87
N VAL A 79 -0.03 -4.44 8.88
CA VAL A 79 -0.47 -5.83 8.78
C VAL A 79 0.70 -6.77 8.54
N ALA A 80 1.63 -6.41 7.65
CA ALA A 80 2.86 -7.15 7.41
C ALA A 80 3.69 -7.31 8.71
N ASN A 81 3.84 -6.22 9.46
CA ASN A 81 4.61 -6.19 10.71
C ASN A 81 3.94 -7.04 11.81
N LYS A 82 2.61 -6.99 11.93
CA LYS A 82 1.85 -7.80 12.88
C LYS A 82 1.97 -9.30 12.56
N ALA A 83 1.81 -9.66 11.29
CA ALA A 83 1.93 -11.05 10.83
C ALA A 83 3.35 -11.60 11.03
N ALA A 84 4.37 -10.79 10.75
CA ALA A 84 5.76 -11.16 11.00
C ALA A 84 6.07 -11.33 12.49
N ARG A 85 5.55 -10.45 13.36
CA ARG A 85 5.72 -10.57 14.82
C ARG A 85 5.10 -11.84 15.41
N LEU A 86 3.97 -12.29 14.86
CA LEU A 86 3.31 -13.55 15.27
C LEU A 86 4.03 -14.80 14.76
N ALA A 87 5.01 -14.63 13.88
CA ALA A 87 5.80 -15.70 13.27
C ALA A 87 7.24 -15.81 13.79
N VAL A 88 7.64 -14.90 14.69
CA VAL A 88 8.86 -14.96 15.51
C VAL A 88 8.60 -15.86 16.70
#